data_AF-A0A2D6W460-F1
#
_entry.id   AF-A0A2D6W460-F1
#
_cell.length_a   1.000
_cell.length_b   1.000
_cell.length_c   1.000
_cell.angle_alpha   90.00
_cell.angle_beta   90.00
_cell.angle_gamma   90.00
#
_symmetry.space_group_name_H-M   'P 1'
#
loop_
_entity.id
_entity.type
_entity.pdbx_description
1 polymer ?
#
loop_
_entity_poly.entity_id
_entity_poly.type
_entity_poly.pdbx_seq_one_letter_code
_entity_poly.pdbx_strand_id
1 'polypeptide(L)'
;MTSNIIFLGTGGDSYVVGRQLRASGGIILQINDDQFHIDPGPDSLVMAKETGINLRANTALFVTHNHINHCNDINAVIDAMTYSGFDKKGVLVANNTVVNGSMHYTPFLQKYFRDCLERFIVLEEGKKVGINNVEIIAIKAKHSDPNAIGFKFITPDYTLTYTGDTKYSVETMAEYENSDVLILNVPCLKNDESRDNLCKEDAIKIIKKVAPRLAIITHFGINFLKADPLYEIREIQKQTNCQVIAATDGMVVNPISYSVEHGQKTLYKYAKEEGVRVHEYKKQEEEKAQEINNMIEEKQTKLEQEDTIDQAQENKEE
;
A
#
# COMPACT_ATOMS: atom_id res chain seq x y z
N MET A 1 9.73 -13.33 -14.89
CA MET A 1 8.75 -13.13 -13.81
C MET A 1 9.38 -12.21 -12.78
N THR A 2 8.81 -11.03 -12.59
CA THR A 2 9.33 -10.04 -11.64
C THR A 2 8.47 -10.08 -10.39
N SER A 3 9.11 -10.32 -9.25
CA SER A 3 8.48 -10.22 -7.94
C SER A 3 9.23 -9.18 -7.13
N ASN A 4 8.51 -8.22 -6.56
CA ASN A 4 9.10 -7.13 -5.78
C ASN A 4 8.26 -6.87 -4.53
N ILE A 5 8.94 -6.59 -3.42
CA ILE A 5 8.38 -5.98 -2.21
C ILE A 5 8.92 -4.57 -2.15
N ILE A 6 8.05 -3.56 -2.23
CA ILE A 6 8.43 -2.15 -2.24
C ILE A 6 7.80 -1.47 -1.03
N PHE A 7 8.61 -0.83 -0.20
CA PHE A 7 8.14 -0.17 1.02
C PHE A 7 7.85 1.30 0.74
N LEU A 8 6.57 1.65 0.56
CA LEU A 8 6.15 3.05 0.38
C LEU A 8 6.22 3.82 1.70
N GLY A 9 6.12 3.14 2.85
CA GLY A 9 6.33 3.75 4.15
C GLY A 9 6.77 2.75 5.21
N THR A 10 7.53 3.24 6.19
CA THR A 10 8.12 2.44 7.27
C THR A 10 7.93 3.08 8.65
N GLY A 11 7.11 4.13 8.77
CA GLY A 11 6.81 4.81 10.03
C GLY A 11 5.75 4.08 10.86
N GLY A 12 6.00 3.94 12.18
CA GLY A 12 5.17 3.11 13.05
C GLY A 12 4.48 3.79 14.22
N ASP A 13 4.69 5.09 14.43
CA ASP A 13 3.94 5.83 15.45
C ASP A 13 3.53 7.22 14.97
N SER A 14 2.60 7.83 15.70
CA SER A 14 2.03 9.14 15.37
C SER A 14 3.08 10.26 15.37
N TYR A 15 4.16 10.14 16.13
CA TYR A 15 5.22 11.14 16.15
C TYR A 15 6.10 11.03 14.90
N VAL A 16 6.45 9.81 14.49
CA VAL A 16 7.24 9.52 13.30
C VAL A 16 6.47 9.92 12.03
N VAL A 17 5.23 9.45 11.91
CA VAL A 17 4.37 9.73 10.75
C VAL A 17 3.94 11.19 10.74
N GLY A 18 3.47 11.74 11.87
CA GLY A 18 2.99 13.12 11.94
C GLY A 18 4.07 14.17 11.67
N ARG A 19 5.35 13.84 11.89
CA ARG A 19 6.50 14.69 11.51
C ARG A 19 7.13 14.31 10.18
N GLN A 20 6.60 13.30 9.50
CA GLN A 20 7.16 12.74 8.27
C GLN A 20 8.65 12.40 8.37
N LEU A 21 9.07 11.86 9.53
CA LEU A 21 10.42 11.30 9.69
C LEU A 21 10.57 10.00 8.88
N ARG A 22 9.46 9.28 8.73
CA ARG A 22 9.23 8.19 7.80
C ARG A 22 7.80 8.29 7.30
N ALA A 23 7.59 7.98 6.02
CA ALA A 23 6.26 7.85 5.46
C ALA A 23 5.54 6.60 6.01
N SER A 24 4.24 6.50 5.80
CA SER A 24 3.43 5.31 6.16
C SER A 24 2.55 4.85 5.00
N GLY A 25 3.01 5.05 3.76
CA GLY A 25 2.26 4.71 2.54
C GLY A 25 2.06 3.22 2.28
N GLY A 26 2.43 2.34 3.22
CA GLY A 26 2.25 0.90 3.11
C GLY A 26 3.34 0.16 2.32
N ILE A 27 2.96 -1.01 1.80
CA ILE A 27 3.83 -1.93 1.07
C ILE A 27 3.17 -2.27 -0.26
N ILE A 28 3.93 -2.24 -1.36
CA ILE A 28 3.52 -2.78 -2.65
C ILE A 28 4.16 -4.15 -2.83
N LEU A 29 3.35 -5.15 -3.13
CA LEU A 29 3.76 -6.49 -3.48
C LEU A 29 3.44 -6.73 -4.95
N GLN A 30 4.45 -6.79 -5.80
CA GLN A 30 4.31 -7.15 -7.20
C GLN A 30 4.63 -8.64 -7.36
N ILE A 31 3.72 -9.39 -7.97
CA ILE A 31 3.85 -10.82 -8.24
C ILE A 31 3.40 -11.05 -9.67
N ASN A 32 4.35 -11.24 -10.60
CA ASN A 32 4.04 -11.34 -12.03
C ASN A 32 3.29 -10.09 -12.52
N ASP A 33 2.07 -10.26 -13.02
CA ASP A 33 1.22 -9.17 -13.51
C ASP A 33 0.35 -8.55 -12.41
N ASP A 34 0.37 -9.11 -11.19
CA ASP A 34 -0.41 -8.63 -10.07
C ASP A 34 0.35 -7.60 -9.22
N GLN A 35 -0.37 -6.55 -8.81
CA GLN A 35 0.12 -5.56 -7.84
C GLN A 35 -0.84 -5.46 -6.66
N PHE A 36 -0.35 -5.77 -5.46
CA PHE A 36 -1.10 -5.65 -4.22
C PHE A 36 -0.57 -4.50 -3.38
N HIS A 37 -1.45 -3.62 -2.89
CA HIS A 37 -1.08 -2.52 -2.01
C HIS A 37 -1.62 -2.78 -0.61
N ILE A 38 -0.70 -3.02 0.32
CA ILE A 38 -0.97 -3.39 1.70
C ILE A 38 -0.82 -2.13 2.58
N ASP A 39 -1.82 -1.86 3.41
CA ASP A 39 -1.88 -0.78 4.39
C ASP A 39 -1.54 0.63 3.83
N PRO A 40 -2.37 1.18 2.91
CA PRO A 40 -2.22 2.54 2.42
C PRO A 40 -2.51 3.60 3.51
N GLY A 41 -1.51 3.92 4.32
CA GLY A 41 -1.52 5.05 5.25
C GLY A 41 -1.07 6.37 4.61
N PRO A 42 -0.86 7.42 5.43
CA PRO A 42 -0.41 8.72 4.96
C PRO A 42 0.83 8.66 4.07
N ASP A 43 0.81 9.48 3.02
CA ASP A 43 1.80 9.61 1.94
C ASP A 43 1.80 8.47 0.91
N SER A 44 0.72 7.67 0.82
CA SER A 44 0.63 6.58 -0.16
C SER A 44 0.77 7.07 -1.60
N LEU A 45 0.03 8.11 -1.99
CA LEU A 45 0.07 8.65 -3.36
C LEU A 45 1.41 9.31 -3.69
N VAL A 46 1.96 10.05 -2.73
CA VAL A 46 3.24 10.75 -2.88
C VAL A 46 4.36 9.71 -3.04
N MET A 47 4.41 8.73 -2.16
CA MET A 47 5.45 7.70 -2.20
C MET A 47 5.31 6.77 -3.39
N ALA A 48 4.09 6.48 -3.85
CA ALA A 48 3.89 5.77 -5.11
C ALA A 48 4.49 6.55 -6.29
N LYS A 49 4.25 7.86 -6.38
CA LYS A 49 4.87 8.72 -7.39
C LYS A 49 6.40 8.72 -7.29
N GLU A 50 6.95 8.95 -6.10
CA GLU A 50 8.41 9.03 -5.88
C GLU A 50 9.13 7.70 -6.14
N THR A 51 8.42 6.57 -6.03
CA THR A 51 8.95 5.23 -6.32
C THR A 51 8.60 4.72 -7.72
N GLY A 52 7.90 5.52 -8.53
CA GLY A 52 7.49 5.14 -9.89
C GLY A 52 6.39 4.08 -9.93
N ILE A 53 5.66 3.86 -8.84
CA ILE A 53 4.56 2.91 -8.75
C ILE A 53 3.28 3.53 -9.31
N ASN A 54 2.68 2.83 -10.26
CA ASN A 54 1.37 3.18 -10.81
C ASN A 54 0.28 2.57 -9.92
N LEU A 55 -0.40 3.36 -9.10
CA LEU A 55 -1.50 2.88 -8.25
C LEU A 55 -2.70 2.35 -9.05
N ARG A 56 -2.89 2.78 -10.31
CA ARG A 56 -3.92 2.21 -11.18
C ARG A 56 -3.64 0.76 -11.57
N ALA A 57 -2.39 0.31 -11.45
CA ALA A 57 -2.03 -1.08 -11.69
C ALA A 57 -2.39 -2.00 -10.51
N ASN A 58 -2.84 -1.47 -9.37
CA ASN A 58 -3.28 -2.28 -8.24
C ASN A 58 -4.39 -3.26 -8.67
N THR A 59 -4.12 -4.56 -8.51
CA THR A 59 -5.09 -5.64 -8.61
C THR A 59 -5.97 -5.66 -7.35
N ALA A 60 -5.33 -5.51 -6.18
CA ALA A 60 -6.04 -5.51 -4.91
C ALA A 60 -5.38 -4.62 -3.85
N LEU A 61 -6.22 -4.13 -2.93
CA LEU A 61 -5.81 -3.42 -1.72
C LEU A 61 -6.02 -4.35 -0.52
N PHE A 62 -5.09 -4.33 0.42
CA PHE A 62 -5.17 -5.09 1.67
C PHE A 62 -5.04 -4.14 2.85
N VAL A 63 -5.90 -4.27 3.86
CA VAL A 63 -5.83 -3.44 5.07
C VAL A 63 -5.95 -4.30 6.31
N THR A 64 -4.93 -4.23 7.17
CA THR A 64 -4.81 -5.03 8.39
C THR A 64 -5.78 -4.59 9.47
N HIS A 65 -5.89 -3.28 9.73
CA HIS A 65 -6.72 -2.73 10.80
C HIS A 65 -7.00 -1.21 10.65
N ASN A 66 -7.93 -0.71 11.48
CA ASN A 66 -8.48 0.65 11.37
C ASN A 66 -7.66 1.72 12.11
N HIS A 67 -6.34 1.72 11.93
CA HIS A 67 -5.47 2.80 12.42
C HIS A 67 -5.01 3.73 11.30
N ILE A 68 -4.86 5.01 11.62
CA ILE A 68 -4.60 6.07 10.64
C ILE A 68 -3.36 5.79 9.79
N ASN A 69 -2.26 5.33 10.40
CA ASN A 69 -1.01 5.03 9.70
C ASN A 69 -1.06 3.79 8.79
N HIS A 70 -2.19 3.08 8.72
CA HIS A 70 -2.38 1.92 7.85
C HIS A 70 -3.47 2.13 6.78
N CYS A 71 -4.39 3.07 6.97
CA CYS A 71 -5.55 3.16 6.09
C CYS A 71 -6.06 4.58 5.79
N ASN A 72 -5.37 5.63 6.24
CA ASN A 72 -5.78 7.00 5.95
C ASN A 72 -6.00 7.27 4.46
N ASP A 73 -5.10 6.75 3.61
CA ASP A 73 -5.10 7.04 2.18
C ASP A 73 -5.90 6.00 1.38
N ILE A 74 -6.57 5.04 2.03
CA ILE A 74 -7.33 3.98 1.35
C ILE A 74 -8.31 4.56 0.30
N ASN A 75 -9.03 5.62 0.66
CA ASN A 75 -10.00 6.27 -0.20
C ASN A 75 -9.31 6.97 -1.39
N ALA A 76 -8.19 7.66 -1.13
CA ALA A 76 -7.42 8.35 -2.17
C ALA A 76 -6.77 7.36 -3.15
N VAL A 77 -6.29 6.21 -2.65
CA VAL A 77 -5.74 5.14 -3.48
C VAL A 77 -6.84 4.52 -4.34
N ILE A 78 -8.03 4.26 -3.79
CA ILE A 78 -9.18 3.77 -4.57
C ILE A 78 -9.58 4.79 -5.65
N ASP A 79 -9.65 6.06 -5.30
CA ASP A 79 -9.96 7.14 -6.24
C ASP A 79 -8.98 7.19 -7.41
N ALA A 80 -7.67 7.17 -7.11
CA ALA A 80 -6.61 7.15 -8.11
C ALA A 80 -6.65 5.88 -8.98
N MET A 81 -6.99 4.73 -8.37
CA MET A 81 -7.08 3.45 -9.07
C MET A 81 -8.27 3.41 -10.04
N THR A 82 -9.41 3.95 -9.64
CA THR A 82 -10.70 3.83 -10.35
C THR A 82 -11.05 5.07 -11.18
N TYR A 83 -10.27 6.14 -11.09
CA TYR A 83 -10.63 7.48 -11.59
C TYR A 83 -12.00 7.91 -11.09
N SER A 84 -12.14 7.96 -9.76
CA SER A 84 -13.39 8.32 -9.08
C SER A 84 -14.58 7.46 -9.52
N GLY A 85 -14.33 6.17 -9.76
CA GLY A 85 -15.33 5.21 -10.20
C GLY A 85 -15.69 5.24 -11.68
N PHE A 86 -14.98 6.02 -12.52
CA PHE A 86 -15.13 5.94 -13.98
C PHE A 86 -14.80 4.53 -14.51
N ASP A 87 -13.77 3.90 -13.94
CA ASP A 87 -13.39 2.52 -14.21
C ASP A 87 -13.52 1.69 -12.93
N LYS A 88 -14.58 0.89 -12.84
CA LYS A 88 -14.81 -0.01 -11.70
C LYS A 88 -13.85 -1.19 -11.78
N LYS A 89 -12.85 -1.19 -10.91
CA LYS A 89 -11.81 -2.23 -10.88
C LYS A 89 -11.24 -2.45 -9.50
N GLY A 90 -10.54 -3.56 -9.36
CA GLY A 90 -9.76 -3.90 -8.18
C GLY A 90 -10.61 -4.43 -7.03
N VAL A 91 -9.94 -5.19 -6.16
CA VAL A 91 -10.55 -5.81 -4.98
C VAL A 91 -10.00 -5.17 -3.72
N LEU A 92 -10.86 -4.82 -2.76
CA LEU A 92 -10.43 -4.51 -1.40
C LEU A 92 -10.60 -5.74 -0.50
N VAL A 93 -9.56 -6.10 0.24
CA VAL A 93 -9.62 -7.10 1.32
C VAL A 93 -9.22 -6.41 2.62
N ALA A 94 -10.13 -6.34 3.57
CA ALA A 94 -9.89 -5.63 4.83
C ALA A 94 -10.62 -6.29 5.99
N ASN A 95 -10.22 -5.96 7.22
CA ASN A 95 -10.98 -6.40 8.39
C ASN A 95 -12.35 -5.70 8.49
N ASN A 96 -13.19 -6.18 9.42
CA ASN A 96 -14.53 -5.64 9.59
C ASN A 96 -14.53 -4.18 10.07
N THR A 97 -13.59 -3.80 10.95
CA THR A 97 -13.52 -2.44 11.51
C THR A 97 -13.25 -1.39 10.42
N VAL A 98 -12.40 -1.69 9.44
CA VAL A 98 -12.10 -0.77 8.32
C VAL A 98 -13.31 -0.54 7.43
N VAL A 99 -14.08 -1.58 7.16
CA VAL A 99 -15.20 -1.54 6.20
C VAL A 99 -16.50 -1.06 6.84
N ASN A 100 -16.82 -1.57 8.03
CA ASN A 100 -18.11 -1.38 8.69
C ASN A 100 -18.02 -0.58 10.00
N GLY A 101 -16.80 -0.31 10.49
CA GLY A 101 -16.58 0.30 11.80
C GLY A 101 -16.76 -0.70 12.94
N SER A 102 -16.78 -0.16 14.15
CA SER A 102 -17.07 -0.85 15.40
C SER A 102 -17.77 0.11 16.38
N MET A 103 -18.02 -0.33 17.61
CA MET A 103 -18.57 0.54 18.66
C MET A 103 -17.71 1.77 18.95
N HIS A 104 -16.39 1.69 18.76
CA HIS A 104 -15.44 2.76 19.09
C HIS A 104 -14.79 3.41 17.87
N TYR A 105 -14.96 2.83 16.69
CA TYR A 105 -14.28 3.27 15.47
C TYR A 105 -15.28 3.43 14.34
N THR A 106 -15.30 4.61 13.72
CA THR A 106 -15.94 4.79 12.42
C THR A 106 -15.11 4.11 11.33
N PRO A 107 -15.73 3.56 10.27
CA PRO A 107 -14.97 3.00 9.16
C PRO A 107 -14.14 4.08 8.46
N PHE A 108 -12.87 3.79 8.18
CA PHE A 108 -12.06 4.64 7.29
C PHE A 108 -12.54 4.55 5.84
N LEU A 109 -13.06 3.38 5.41
CA LEU A 109 -13.58 3.22 4.06
C LEU A 109 -14.91 3.95 3.91
N GLN A 110 -14.95 4.99 3.08
CA GLN A 110 -16.20 5.66 2.78
C GLN A 110 -17.01 4.86 1.76
N LYS A 111 -18.35 4.93 1.89
CA LYS A 111 -19.28 4.22 1.02
C LYS A 111 -19.08 4.53 -0.46
N TYR A 112 -18.84 5.79 -0.82
CA TYR A 112 -18.64 6.20 -2.21
C TYR A 112 -17.47 5.45 -2.86
N PHE A 113 -16.27 5.51 -2.26
CA PHE A 113 -15.08 4.85 -2.80
C PHE A 113 -15.23 3.32 -2.79
N ARG A 114 -15.87 2.75 -1.76
CA ARG A 114 -16.20 1.32 -1.76
C ARG A 114 -17.01 0.91 -2.98
N ASP A 115 -17.99 1.72 -3.39
CA ASP A 115 -18.87 1.42 -4.52
C ASP A 115 -18.19 1.68 -5.89
N CYS A 116 -16.99 2.29 -5.91
CA CYS A 116 -16.11 2.41 -7.07
C CYS A 116 -15.30 1.14 -7.36
N LEU A 117 -15.17 0.23 -6.39
CA LEU A 117 -14.44 -1.03 -6.56
C LEU A 117 -15.29 -2.09 -7.27
N GLU A 118 -14.62 -3.05 -7.90
CA GLU A 118 -15.30 -4.23 -8.45
C GLU A 118 -15.86 -5.11 -7.32
N ARG A 119 -15.08 -5.29 -6.25
CA ARG A 119 -15.47 -6.07 -5.08
C ARG A 119 -14.76 -5.58 -3.82
N PHE A 120 -15.41 -5.73 -2.67
CA PHE A 120 -14.77 -5.64 -1.36
C PHE A 120 -15.09 -6.91 -0.55
N ILE A 121 -14.15 -7.34 0.26
CA ILE A 121 -14.20 -8.57 1.05
C ILE A 121 -13.81 -8.22 2.47
N VAL A 122 -14.72 -8.48 3.41
CA VAL A 122 -14.39 -8.47 4.83
C VAL A 122 -13.76 -9.82 5.18
N LEU A 123 -12.51 -9.81 5.63
CA LEU A 123 -11.75 -11.02 5.95
C LEU A 123 -11.52 -11.10 7.47
N GLU A 124 -11.85 -12.24 8.06
CA GLU A 124 -11.68 -12.55 9.49
C GLU A 124 -10.48 -13.47 9.72
N GLU A 125 -9.97 -13.53 10.94
CA GLU A 125 -8.86 -14.43 11.31
C GLU A 125 -9.11 -15.89 10.89
N GLY A 126 -8.09 -16.54 10.33
CA GLY A 126 -8.15 -17.92 9.85
C GLY A 126 -8.92 -18.13 8.55
N LYS A 127 -9.57 -17.09 8.00
CA LYS A 127 -10.21 -17.15 6.68
C LYS A 127 -9.19 -16.92 5.57
N LYS A 128 -9.57 -17.33 4.36
CA LYS A 128 -8.74 -17.21 3.17
C LYS A 128 -9.50 -16.67 1.97
N VAL A 129 -8.76 -16.04 1.07
CA VAL A 129 -9.24 -15.55 -0.22
C VAL A 129 -8.18 -15.85 -1.28
N GLY A 130 -8.62 -16.22 -2.47
CA GLY A 130 -7.75 -16.33 -3.64
C GLY A 130 -7.92 -15.11 -4.54
N ILE A 131 -6.83 -14.48 -4.95
CA ILE A 131 -6.82 -13.46 -5.99
C ILE A 131 -5.82 -13.92 -7.05
N ASN A 132 -6.34 -14.22 -8.24
CA ASN A 132 -5.58 -14.85 -9.31
C ASN A 132 -4.83 -16.10 -8.81
N ASN A 133 -3.51 -16.15 -8.96
CA ASN A 133 -2.67 -17.30 -8.57
C ASN A 133 -2.11 -17.19 -7.14
N VAL A 134 -2.63 -16.28 -6.32
CA VAL A 134 -2.15 -16.03 -4.96
C VAL A 134 -3.24 -16.39 -3.95
N GLU A 135 -2.92 -17.27 -3.01
CA GLU A 135 -3.78 -17.57 -1.86
C GLU A 135 -3.35 -16.65 -0.70
N ILE A 136 -4.32 -15.94 -0.12
CA ILE A 136 -4.11 -15.04 1.01
C ILE A 136 -4.88 -15.57 2.21
N ILE A 137 -4.18 -15.77 3.33
CA ILE A 137 -4.75 -16.18 4.61
C ILE A 137 -4.67 -15.00 5.57
N ALA A 138 -5.78 -14.67 6.22
CA ALA A 138 -5.78 -13.75 7.34
C ALA A 138 -5.23 -14.45 8.59
N ILE A 139 -4.13 -13.93 9.11
CA ILE A 139 -3.50 -14.44 10.34
C ILE A 139 -3.90 -13.55 11.51
N LYS A 140 -3.96 -14.14 12.70
CA LYS A 140 -4.41 -13.47 13.91
C LYS A 140 -3.41 -12.39 14.34
N ALA A 141 -3.92 -11.19 14.62
CA ALA A 141 -3.17 -10.12 15.27
C ALA A 141 -3.84 -9.72 16.58
N LYS A 142 -3.04 -9.60 17.66
CA LYS A 142 -3.51 -9.12 18.96
C LYS A 142 -3.16 -7.65 19.09
N HIS A 143 -4.11 -6.78 18.76
CA HIS A 143 -3.93 -5.33 18.73
C HIS A 143 -5.13 -4.59 19.35
N SER A 144 -5.05 -3.26 19.46
CA SER A 144 -6.13 -2.42 20.02
C SER A 144 -7.40 -2.40 19.16
N ASP A 145 -7.29 -2.67 17.86
CA ASP A 145 -8.42 -3.06 17.03
C ASP A 145 -8.67 -4.57 17.21
N PRO A 146 -9.81 -4.99 17.79
CA PRO A 146 -10.09 -6.40 18.07
C PRO A 146 -10.24 -7.25 16.80
N ASN A 147 -10.48 -6.64 15.65
CA ASN A 147 -10.55 -7.32 14.36
C ASN A 147 -9.22 -7.23 13.58
N ALA A 148 -8.12 -6.78 14.21
CA ALA A 148 -6.84 -6.69 13.52
C ALA A 148 -6.39 -8.06 13.00
N ILE A 149 -5.87 -8.07 11.78
CA ILE A 149 -5.32 -9.25 11.12
C ILE A 149 -3.97 -8.92 10.49
N GLY A 150 -3.12 -9.92 10.33
CA GLY A 150 -2.03 -9.90 9.36
C GLY A 150 -2.44 -10.64 8.09
N PHE A 151 -1.49 -10.78 7.16
CA PHE A 151 -1.70 -11.52 5.92
C PHE A 151 -0.54 -12.48 5.63
N LYS A 152 -0.88 -13.68 5.18
CA LYS A 152 0.06 -14.64 4.61
C LYS A 152 -0.28 -14.87 3.15
N PHE A 153 0.63 -14.45 2.28
CA PHE A 153 0.55 -14.59 0.83
C PHE A 153 1.32 -15.84 0.42
N ILE A 154 0.59 -16.82 -0.12
CA ILE A 154 1.14 -18.05 -0.68
C ILE A 154 1.12 -17.88 -2.19
N THR A 155 2.31 -17.72 -2.78
CA THR A 155 2.51 -17.55 -4.21
C THR A 155 3.08 -18.84 -4.81
N PRO A 156 3.13 -18.98 -6.15
CA PRO A 156 3.78 -20.12 -6.78
C PRO A 156 5.27 -20.30 -6.42
N ASP A 157 5.98 -19.21 -6.12
CA ASP A 157 7.44 -19.21 -5.98
C ASP A 157 7.93 -19.03 -4.53
N TYR A 158 7.13 -18.40 -3.66
CA TYR A 158 7.48 -18.13 -2.26
C TYR A 158 6.25 -17.87 -1.38
N THR A 159 6.43 -18.03 -0.07
CA THR A 159 5.46 -17.61 0.95
C THR A 159 5.94 -16.37 1.70
N LEU A 160 5.10 -15.34 1.74
CA LEU A 160 5.35 -14.09 2.47
C LEU A 160 4.32 -13.94 3.59
N THR A 161 4.80 -13.73 4.81
CA THR A 161 3.96 -13.40 5.97
C THR A 161 4.21 -11.97 6.39
N TYR A 162 3.14 -11.18 6.50
CA TYR A 162 3.13 -9.83 7.05
C TYR A 162 2.24 -9.81 8.29
N THR A 163 2.80 -9.49 9.45
CA THR A 163 2.06 -9.61 10.72
C THR A 163 1.02 -8.52 10.93
N GLY A 164 1.15 -7.38 10.24
CA GLY A 164 0.52 -6.14 10.70
C GLY A 164 0.97 -5.76 12.11
N ASP A 165 0.22 -4.88 12.75
CA ASP A 165 0.44 -4.50 14.14
C ASP A 165 -0.13 -5.58 15.07
N THR A 166 0.71 -6.11 15.95
CA THR A 166 0.32 -7.11 16.93
C THR A 166 1.29 -7.09 18.10
N LYS A 167 0.85 -7.46 19.30
CA LYS A 167 1.77 -7.89 20.36
C LYS A 167 2.21 -9.34 20.15
N TYR A 168 3.29 -9.71 20.83
CA TYR A 168 3.78 -11.08 20.81
C TYR A 168 2.76 -12.05 21.42
N SER A 169 2.53 -13.18 20.76
CA SER A 169 1.74 -14.26 21.30
C SER A 169 2.22 -15.61 20.81
N VAL A 170 2.35 -16.58 21.72
CA VAL A 170 2.75 -17.95 21.38
C VAL A 170 1.71 -18.61 20.46
N GLU A 171 0.43 -18.26 20.62
CA GLU A 171 -0.69 -18.80 19.82
C GLU A 171 -0.56 -18.50 18.33
N THR A 172 -0.02 -17.34 17.95
CA THR A 172 0.08 -16.92 16.54
C THR A 172 1.34 -17.45 15.85
N MET A 173 2.26 -18.07 16.59
CA MET A 173 3.55 -18.53 16.02
C MET A 173 3.39 -19.56 14.92
N ALA A 174 2.42 -20.48 15.06
CA ALA A 174 2.18 -21.53 14.07
C ALA A 174 1.73 -20.94 12.71
N GLU A 175 1.07 -19.79 12.72
CA GLU A 175 0.59 -19.14 11.50
C GLU A 175 1.75 -18.54 10.68
N TYR A 176 2.86 -18.21 11.36
CA TYR A 176 4.06 -17.63 10.74
C TYR A 176 5.02 -18.70 10.20
N GLU A 177 4.89 -19.97 10.58
CA GLU A 177 5.77 -21.05 10.13
C GLU A 177 5.71 -21.23 8.59
N ASN A 178 6.77 -21.76 7.99
CA ASN A 178 6.92 -21.94 6.53
C ASN A 178 6.85 -20.63 5.73
N SER A 179 7.32 -19.51 6.31
CA SER A 179 7.47 -18.25 5.58
C SER A 179 8.88 -18.15 5.00
N ASP A 180 9.00 -17.95 3.69
CA ASP A 180 10.28 -17.61 3.06
C ASP A 180 10.68 -16.18 3.43
N VAL A 181 9.71 -15.26 3.37
CA VAL A 181 9.85 -13.86 3.76
C VAL A 181 8.91 -13.56 4.92
N LEU A 182 9.45 -13.00 6.01
CA LEU A 182 8.67 -12.58 7.18
C LEU A 182 8.83 -11.08 7.40
N ILE A 183 7.74 -10.32 7.28
CA ILE A 183 7.69 -8.88 7.52
C ILE A 183 7.04 -8.61 8.88
N LEU A 184 7.77 -7.93 9.76
CA LEU A 184 7.35 -7.62 11.14
C LEU A 184 7.26 -6.11 11.35
N ASN A 185 6.13 -5.66 11.90
CA ASN A 185 5.98 -4.30 12.41
C ASN A 185 6.55 -4.23 13.84
N VAL A 186 7.66 -3.52 14.03
CA VAL A 186 8.38 -3.46 15.32
C VAL A 186 8.62 -2.01 15.72
N PRO A 187 7.57 -1.28 16.17
CA PRO A 187 7.70 0.13 16.54
C PRO A 187 8.50 0.33 17.82
N CYS A 188 8.57 -0.69 18.68
CA CYS A 188 9.14 -0.58 20.02
C CYS A 188 10.56 -1.16 20.08
N LEU A 189 11.51 -0.40 20.65
CA LEU A 189 12.86 -0.92 20.87
C LEU A 189 12.93 -1.88 22.06
N LYS A 190 12.10 -1.65 23.08
CA LYS A 190 11.96 -2.48 24.28
C LYS A 190 10.48 -2.76 24.51
N ASN A 191 10.18 -3.82 25.25
CA ASN A 191 8.80 -4.11 25.63
C ASN A 191 8.17 -2.92 26.38
N ASP A 192 6.95 -2.57 26.00
CA ASP A 192 6.13 -1.54 26.63
C ASP A 192 4.76 -2.15 26.85
N GLU A 193 4.45 -2.52 28.09
CA GLU A 193 3.20 -3.21 28.45
C GLU A 193 1.95 -2.36 28.18
N SER A 194 2.11 -1.05 27.99
CA SER A 194 1.01 -0.16 27.62
C SER A 194 0.66 -0.19 26.13
N ARG A 195 1.46 -0.90 25.31
CA ARG A 195 1.28 -0.99 23.86
C ARG A 195 1.00 -2.42 23.43
N ASP A 196 0.07 -2.56 22.49
CA ASP A 196 -0.22 -3.85 21.85
C ASP A 196 0.63 -4.06 20.59
N ASN A 197 1.94 -3.81 20.65
CA ASN A 197 2.86 -3.91 19.51
C ASN A 197 4.10 -4.77 19.83
N LEU A 198 4.79 -5.25 18.80
CA LEU A 198 6.06 -5.97 18.95
C LEU A 198 7.18 -5.04 19.39
N CYS A 199 8.10 -5.60 20.19
CA CYS A 199 9.40 -5.01 20.46
C CYS A 199 10.56 -5.79 19.82
N LYS A 200 11.78 -5.26 19.91
CA LYS A 200 13.01 -5.91 19.44
C LYS A 200 13.15 -7.34 19.98
N GLU A 201 12.97 -7.55 21.28
CA GLU A 201 13.09 -8.87 21.90
C GLU A 201 12.06 -9.86 21.36
N ASP A 202 10.85 -9.39 21.06
CA ASP A 202 9.80 -10.22 20.50
C ASP A 202 10.10 -10.60 19.05
N ALA A 203 10.58 -9.65 18.25
CA ALA A 203 11.04 -9.94 16.88
C ALA A 203 12.14 -11.02 16.89
N ILE A 204 13.09 -10.98 17.82
CA ILE A 204 14.13 -12.02 17.98
C ILE A 204 13.51 -13.38 18.28
N LYS A 205 12.54 -13.47 19.21
CA LYS A 205 11.85 -14.73 19.54
C LYS A 205 11.13 -15.30 18.32
N ILE A 206 10.39 -14.45 17.61
CA ILE A 206 9.62 -14.84 16.42
C ILE A 206 10.57 -15.36 15.33
N ILE A 207 11.60 -14.58 14.98
CA ILE A 207 12.52 -14.96 13.89
C ILE A 207 13.26 -16.25 14.24
N LYS A 208 13.68 -16.46 15.50
CA LYS A 208 14.30 -17.73 15.92
C LYS A 208 13.38 -18.93 15.78
N LYS A 209 12.09 -18.76 16.05
CA LYS A 209 11.09 -19.82 15.99
C LYS A 209 10.67 -20.14 14.55
N VAL A 210 10.46 -19.10 13.74
CA VAL A 210 10.01 -19.23 12.34
C VAL A 210 11.16 -19.60 11.40
N ALA A 211 12.38 -19.11 11.69
CA ALA A 211 13.59 -19.28 10.88
C ALA A 211 13.37 -18.99 9.38
N PRO A 212 12.83 -17.80 9.01
CA PRO A 212 12.59 -17.47 7.61
C PRO A 212 13.92 -17.28 6.87
N ARG A 213 13.89 -17.43 5.54
CA ARG A 213 15.07 -17.14 4.70
C ARG A 213 15.44 -15.67 4.75
N LEU A 214 14.43 -14.79 4.79
CA LEU A 214 14.58 -13.35 5.00
C LEU A 214 13.55 -12.84 6.00
N ALA A 215 13.99 -12.12 7.03
CA ALA A 215 13.12 -11.29 7.85
C ALA A 215 13.32 -9.80 7.52
N ILE A 216 12.23 -9.06 7.39
CA ILE A 216 12.24 -7.61 7.14
C ILE A 216 11.52 -6.94 8.30
N ILE A 217 12.21 -6.04 8.99
CA ILE A 217 11.61 -5.27 10.08
C ILE A 217 11.26 -3.87 9.57
N THR A 218 10.03 -3.44 9.83
CA THR A 218 9.49 -2.15 9.41
C THR A 218 8.68 -1.51 10.55
N HIS A 219 7.95 -0.43 10.26
CA HIS A 219 7.03 0.24 11.18
C HIS A 219 7.76 0.78 12.41
N PHE A 220 8.80 1.57 12.19
CA PHE A 220 9.69 2.06 13.23
C PHE A 220 9.06 3.22 14.01
N GLY A 221 9.05 3.09 15.34
CA GLY A 221 8.74 4.18 16.26
C GLY A 221 9.95 5.07 16.54
N ILE A 222 9.70 6.21 17.18
CA ILE A 222 10.71 7.26 17.39
C ILE A 222 11.94 6.77 18.15
N ASN A 223 11.76 5.87 19.13
CA ASN A 223 12.87 5.34 19.92
C ASN A 223 13.74 4.40 19.09
N PHE A 224 13.14 3.64 18.17
CA PHE A 224 13.87 2.78 17.24
C PHE A 224 14.66 3.63 16.24
N LEU A 225 14.07 4.71 15.72
CA LEU A 225 14.77 5.65 14.83
C LEU A 225 15.96 6.34 15.52
N LYS A 226 15.80 6.75 16.78
CA LYS A 226 16.89 7.38 17.58
C LYS A 226 18.04 6.42 17.86
N ALA A 227 17.77 5.12 17.94
CA ALA A 227 18.77 4.08 18.19
C ALA A 227 19.49 3.60 16.92
N ASP A 228 19.21 4.21 15.76
CA ASP A 228 19.64 3.76 14.43
C ASP A 228 19.11 2.35 14.08
N PRO A 229 18.03 2.24 13.29
CA PRO A 229 17.46 0.97 12.88
C PRO A 229 18.48 0.01 12.27
N LEU A 230 19.46 0.50 11.50
CA LEU A 230 20.44 -0.37 10.86
C LEU A 230 21.33 -1.09 11.88
N TYR A 231 21.72 -0.39 12.95
CA TYR A 231 22.49 -0.98 14.04
C TYR A 231 21.66 -2.00 14.81
N GLU A 232 20.44 -1.64 15.18
CA GLU A 232 19.55 -2.50 15.95
C GLU A 232 19.18 -3.79 15.19
N ILE A 233 18.93 -3.71 13.88
CA ILE A 233 18.66 -4.88 13.05
C ILE A 233 19.89 -5.80 12.91
N ARG A 234 21.11 -5.25 12.84
CA ARG A 234 22.34 -6.08 12.87
C ARG A 234 22.46 -6.89 14.16
N GLU A 235 22.05 -6.32 15.29
CA GLU A 235 22.02 -7.05 16.56
C GLU A 235 20.96 -8.16 16.56
N ILE A 236 19.78 -7.91 15.97
CA ILE A 236 18.76 -8.97 15.79
C ILE A 236 19.33 -10.09 14.92
N GLN A 237 19.92 -9.76 13.76
CA GLN A 237 20.51 -10.72 12.84
C GLN A 237 21.57 -11.61 13.51
N LYS A 238 22.49 -11.02 14.30
CA LYS A 238 23.49 -11.79 15.06
C LYS A 238 22.85 -12.78 16.03
N GLN A 239 21.76 -12.40 16.68
CA GLN A 239 21.11 -13.23 17.67
C GLN A 239 20.25 -14.33 17.05
N THR A 240 19.64 -14.09 15.89
CA THR A 240 18.72 -15.02 15.23
C THR A 240 19.41 -15.96 14.26
N ASN A 241 20.61 -15.62 13.78
CA ASN A 241 21.32 -16.34 12.73
C ASN A 241 20.48 -16.50 11.44
N CYS A 242 19.55 -15.56 11.20
CA CYS A 242 18.75 -15.46 9.98
C CYS A 242 19.12 -14.16 9.26
N GLN A 243 18.91 -14.06 7.96
CA GLN A 243 19.08 -12.78 7.26
C GLN A 243 17.98 -11.81 7.71
N VAL A 244 18.37 -10.64 8.25
CA VAL A 244 17.41 -9.62 8.72
C VAL A 244 17.79 -8.25 8.17
N ILE A 245 16.81 -7.54 7.61
CA ILE A 245 17.01 -6.19 7.06
C ILE A 245 16.05 -5.17 7.69
N ALA A 246 16.52 -3.93 7.80
CA ALA A 246 15.70 -2.78 8.22
C ALA A 246 15.05 -2.18 6.97
N ALA A 247 13.73 -2.08 6.94
CA ALA A 247 13.05 -1.42 5.85
C ALA A 247 13.32 0.09 5.84
N THR A 248 13.37 0.67 4.65
CA THR A 248 13.39 2.12 4.47
C THR A 248 12.39 2.54 3.41
N ASP A 249 11.84 3.74 3.53
CA ASP A 249 10.95 4.29 2.51
C ASP A 249 11.64 4.28 1.12
N GLY A 250 10.94 3.71 0.13
CA GLY A 250 11.41 3.49 -1.23
C GLY A 250 12.35 2.29 -1.43
N MET A 251 12.54 1.44 -0.41
CA MET A 251 13.32 0.20 -0.56
C MET A 251 12.57 -0.81 -1.41
N VAL A 252 13.29 -1.47 -2.33
CA VAL A 252 12.80 -2.55 -3.18
C VAL A 252 13.55 -3.82 -2.84
N VAL A 253 12.82 -4.91 -2.62
CA VAL A 253 13.39 -6.23 -2.29
C VAL A 253 12.83 -7.27 -3.24
N ASN A 254 13.71 -8.06 -3.85
CA ASN A 254 13.29 -9.23 -4.59
C ASN A 254 13.08 -10.40 -3.60
N PRO A 255 11.89 -10.99 -3.48
CA PRO A 255 11.58 -12.02 -2.49
C PRO A 255 12.16 -13.41 -2.83
N ILE A 256 12.69 -13.62 -4.04
CA ILE A 256 13.25 -14.90 -4.50
C ILE A 256 14.78 -14.90 -4.35
N SER A 257 15.45 -13.84 -4.83
CA SER A 257 16.90 -13.69 -4.71
C SER A 257 17.34 -13.01 -3.41
N TYR A 258 16.42 -12.38 -2.69
CA TYR A 258 16.67 -11.54 -1.50
C TYR A 258 17.57 -10.32 -1.77
N SER A 259 17.73 -9.93 -3.04
CA SER A 259 18.48 -8.73 -3.40
C SER A 259 17.72 -7.46 -3.00
N VAL A 260 18.45 -6.45 -2.53
CA VAL A 260 17.90 -5.16 -2.08
C VAL A 260 18.41 -4.04 -2.97
N GLU A 261 17.48 -3.24 -3.47
CA GLU A 261 17.74 -1.99 -4.18
C GLU A 261 17.17 -0.82 -3.37
N HIS A 262 17.93 0.28 -3.28
CA HIS A 262 17.45 1.50 -2.65
C HIS A 262 16.98 2.44 -3.76
N GLY A 263 15.73 2.94 -3.68
CA GLY A 263 15.30 4.04 -4.52
C GLY A 263 16.30 5.20 -4.42
N GLN A 264 16.89 5.60 -5.55
CA GLN A 264 17.97 6.60 -5.59
C GLN A 264 17.50 7.98 -5.11
N LYS A 265 17.57 8.29 -3.81
CA LYS A 265 17.22 9.62 -3.27
C LYS A 265 17.97 10.79 -3.90
N THR A 266 19.16 10.56 -4.46
CA THR A 266 20.08 11.63 -4.93
C THR A 266 19.93 12.03 -6.39
N LEU A 267 19.19 11.27 -7.21
CA LEU A 267 18.91 11.67 -8.60
C LEU A 267 17.54 12.34 -8.78
N TYR A 268 16.58 12.21 -7.87
CA TYR A 268 15.25 12.80 -8.05
C TYR A 268 15.20 14.33 -8.01
N LYS A 269 16.15 14.99 -7.32
CA LYS A 269 16.27 16.46 -7.33
C LYS A 269 16.91 17.01 -8.62
N TYR A 270 17.63 16.17 -9.38
CA TYR A 270 18.38 16.54 -10.58
C TYR A 270 17.89 15.87 -11.88
N ALA A 271 17.06 14.82 -11.81
CA ALA A 271 16.44 14.15 -12.96
C ALA A 271 15.32 15.00 -13.60
N LYS A 272 15.26 16.31 -13.28
CA LYS A 272 14.38 17.27 -13.92
C LYS A 272 14.87 17.72 -15.30
N GLU A 273 16.01 17.23 -15.79
CA GLU A 273 16.56 17.70 -17.07
C GLU A 273 16.87 16.64 -18.14
N GLU A 274 16.79 15.33 -17.92
CA GLU A 274 17.13 14.37 -19.00
C GLU A 274 16.11 13.23 -19.18
N GLY A 275 15.10 13.49 -20.02
CA GLY A 275 15.23 13.03 -21.41
C GLY A 275 14.67 11.67 -21.83
N VAL A 276 14.12 10.81 -20.96
CA VAL A 276 13.58 9.51 -21.43
C VAL A 276 12.25 9.15 -20.75
N ARG A 277 11.14 9.49 -21.44
CA ARG A 277 9.70 9.12 -21.24
C ARG A 277 8.72 10.30 -21.27
N VAL A 278 9.20 11.54 -21.41
CA VAL A 278 8.31 12.72 -21.56
C VAL A 278 7.64 12.74 -22.96
N HIS A 279 8.23 12.10 -23.97
CA HIS A 279 7.74 12.18 -25.35
C HIS A 279 6.45 11.37 -25.59
N GLU A 280 6.26 10.22 -24.95
CA GLU A 280 5.03 9.44 -25.12
C GLU A 280 3.86 10.03 -24.33
N TYR A 281 4.12 10.60 -23.14
CA TYR A 281 3.09 11.26 -22.34
C TYR A 281 2.66 12.61 -22.89
N LYS A 282 3.60 13.46 -23.35
CA LYS A 282 3.24 14.73 -23.99
C LYS A 282 2.43 14.52 -25.26
N LYS A 283 2.79 13.52 -26.07
CA LYS A 283 2.07 13.20 -27.29
C LYS A 283 0.63 12.72 -26.99
N GLN A 284 0.45 11.90 -25.95
CA GLN A 284 -0.89 11.48 -25.51
C GLN A 284 -1.72 12.63 -24.90
N GLU A 285 -1.09 13.57 -24.19
CA GLU A 285 -1.77 14.79 -23.70
C GLU A 285 -2.15 15.74 -24.84
N GLU A 286 -1.27 15.94 -25.82
CA GLU A 286 -1.54 16.76 -27.01
C GLU A 286 -2.65 16.15 -27.87
N GLU A 287 -2.63 14.84 -28.10
CA GLU A 287 -3.68 14.12 -28.84
C GLU A 287 -5.04 14.24 -28.13
N LYS A 288 -5.09 14.08 -26.81
CA LYS A 288 -6.33 14.25 -26.03
C LYS A 288 -6.82 15.71 -25.98
N ALA A 289 -5.92 16.68 -25.87
CA ALA A 289 -6.29 18.09 -25.90
C ALA A 289 -6.88 18.48 -27.25
N GLN A 290 -6.35 17.92 -28.33
CA GLN A 290 -6.84 18.17 -29.69
C GLN A 290 -8.20 17.52 -29.94
N GLU A 291 -8.43 16.32 -29.40
CA GLU A 291 -9.75 15.66 -29.42
C GLU A 291 -10.81 16.48 -28.69
N ILE A 292 -10.49 17.03 -27.51
CA ILE A 292 -11.39 17.90 -26.75
C ILE A 292 -11.71 19.20 -27.51
N ASN A 293 -10.70 19.84 -28.11
CA ASN A 293 -10.91 21.07 -28.87
C ASN A 293 -11.81 20.84 -30.10
N ASN A 294 -11.63 19.74 -30.83
CA ASN A 294 -12.50 19.39 -31.96
C ASN A 294 -13.96 19.18 -31.50
N MET A 295 -14.17 18.54 -30.34
CA MET A 295 -15.51 18.39 -29.76
C MET A 295 -16.16 19.72 -29.35
N ILE A 296 -15.35 20.71 -28.96
CA ILE A 296 -15.84 22.06 -28.62
C ILE A 296 -16.22 22.81 -29.89
N GLU A 297 -15.38 22.78 -30.93
CA GLU A 297 -15.66 23.43 -32.21
C GLU A 297 -16.92 22.86 -32.86
N GLU A 298 -17.10 21.53 -32.91
CA GLU A 298 -18.31 20.91 -33.45
C GLU A 298 -19.59 21.33 -32.71
N LYS A 299 -19.51 21.54 -31.39
CA LYS A 299 -20.64 22.04 -30.61
C LYS A 299 -20.93 23.52 -30.88
N GLN A 300 -19.89 24.34 -31.04
CA GLN A 300 -20.04 25.76 -31.37
C GLN A 300 -20.64 25.95 -32.77
N THR A 301 -20.18 25.17 -33.77
CA THR A 301 -20.73 25.24 -35.13
C THR A 301 -22.21 24.83 -35.18
N LYS A 302 -22.63 23.86 -34.35
CA LYS A 302 -24.05 23.48 -34.26
C LYS A 302 -24.91 24.57 -33.63
N LEU A 303 -24.42 25.23 -32.59
CA LEU A 303 -25.11 26.35 -31.95
C LEU A 303 -25.25 27.55 -32.90
N GLU A 304 -24.20 27.88 -33.66
CA GLU A 304 -24.26 28.97 -34.65
C GLU A 304 -25.23 28.65 -35.80
N GLN A 305 -25.33 27.39 -36.22
CA GLN A 305 -26.29 26.97 -37.24
C GLN A 305 -27.74 27.03 -36.73
N GLU A 306 -27.98 26.71 -35.46
CA GLU A 306 -29.30 26.84 -34.83
C GLU A 306 -29.71 28.33 -34.71
N ASP A 307 -28.80 29.21 -34.27
CA ASP A 307 -29.05 30.66 -34.19
C ASP A 307 -29.34 31.29 -35.57
N THR A 308 -28.68 30.80 -36.64
CA THR A 308 -28.92 31.30 -38.00
C THR A 308 -30.27 30.85 -38.56
N ILE A 309 -30.75 29.67 -38.15
CA ILE A 309 -32.07 29.15 -38.55
C ILE A 309 -33.18 29.93 -37.84
N ASP A 310 -33.01 30.26 -36.56
CA ASP A 310 -33.99 31.06 -35.81
C ASP A 310 -34.09 32.50 -36.34
N GLN A 311 -32.96 33.14 -36.68
CA GLN A 311 -32.97 34.48 -37.31
C GLN A 311 -33.57 34.49 -38.73
N ALA A 312 -33.49 33.37 -39.46
CA ALA A 312 -34.10 33.24 -40.78
C ALA A 312 -35.61 32.96 -40.71
N GLN A 313 -36.12 32.49 -39.57
CA GLN A 313 -37.55 32.30 -39.31
C GLN A 313 -38.22 33.60 -38.84
N GLU A 314 -37.56 34.42 -38.01
CA GLU A 314 -38.08 35.74 -37.59
C GLU A 314 -38.23 36.72 -38.77
N ASN A 315 -37.32 36.71 -39.75
CA ASN A 315 -37.38 37.59 -40.92
C ASN A 315 -38.43 37.19 -41.98
N LYS A 316 -39.23 36.14 -41.74
CA LYS A 316 -40.33 35.73 -42.62
C LYS A 316 -41.73 36.06 -42.08
N GLU A 317 -41.82 36.66 -40.89
CA GLU A 317 -43.10 37.04 -40.26
C GLU A 317 -43.34 38.57 -40.18
N GLU A 318 -42.48 39.41 -40.78
CA GLU A 318 -42.78 40.82 -41.12
C GLU A 318 -43.21 40.99 -42.58
#